data_AF-A0A381WPJ9-F1
#
_entry.id   AF-A0A381WPJ9-F1
#
_cell.length_a   1.000
_cell.length_b   1.000
_cell.length_c   1.000
_cell.angle_alpha   90.00
_cell.angle_beta   90.00
_cell.angle_gamma   90.00
#
_symmetry.space_group_name_H-M   'P 1'
#
loop_
_entity.id
_entity.type
_entity.pdbx_description
1 polymer ?
#
loop_
_entity_poly.entity_id
_entity_poly.type
_entity_poly.pdbx_seq_one_letter_code
_entity_poly.pdbx_strand_id
1 'polypeptide(L)'
;MKKKELDFDYWLTLQNRVLNHGFVTVTTNPGNGKQYWQPTPRGIKAYKTILELTKRKRLFQGPRFSEKQITEFKEKETHSYIATKNWLIAKDYIRPIFDKKINADRYELTEYAYEFFQTYSDTITKGSVYPGPRILHRFAKAALVSIVFLCFVIIRAITDRHRKKNKFT
;
A
#
# COMPACT_ATOMS: atom_id res chain seq x y z
N MET A 1 -2.14 11.43 13.74
CA MET A 1 -0.74 11.35 13.28
C MET A 1 -0.66 12.04 11.94
N LYS A 2 0.33 12.93 11.75
CA LYS A 2 0.53 13.67 10.50
C LYS A 2 1.17 12.76 9.45
N LYS A 3 0.69 12.74 8.21
CA LYS A 3 1.35 11.94 7.17
C LYS A 3 2.68 12.60 6.79
N LYS A 4 3.72 11.78 6.56
CA LYS A 4 4.95 12.23 5.91
C LYS A 4 4.72 12.25 4.41
N GLU A 5 5.26 13.25 3.71
CA GLU A 5 5.31 13.23 2.26
C GLU A 5 6.34 12.19 1.83
N LEU A 6 5.90 11.27 0.97
CA LEU A 6 6.73 10.19 0.45
C LEU A 6 6.89 10.43 -1.04
N ASP A 7 8.13 10.33 -1.51
CA ASP A 7 8.39 10.24 -2.95
C ASP A 7 7.62 9.06 -3.55
N PHE A 8 7.21 9.20 -4.82
CA PHE A 8 6.37 8.21 -5.48
C PHE A 8 7.04 6.83 -5.58
N ASP A 9 8.33 6.78 -5.93
CA ASP A 9 9.05 5.52 -6.10
C ASP A 9 9.30 4.85 -4.75
N TYR A 10 9.57 5.66 -3.72
CA TYR A 10 9.69 5.17 -2.35
C TYR A 10 8.36 4.62 -1.81
N TRP A 11 7.25 5.32 -2.05
CA TRP A 11 5.91 4.86 -1.70
C TRP A 11 5.57 3.53 -2.38
N LEU A 12 5.88 3.38 -3.68
CA LEU A 12 5.66 2.13 -4.42
C LEU A 12 6.51 0.98 -3.85
N THR A 13 7.75 1.27 -3.46
CA THR A 13 8.63 0.32 -2.79
C THR A 13 8.03 -0.13 -1.46
N LEU A 14 7.53 0.80 -0.65
CA LEU A 14 6.86 0.47 0.62
C LEU A 14 5.58 -0.34 0.39
N GLN A 15 4.79 -0.06 -0.64
CA GLN A 15 3.63 -0.88 -0.98
C GLN A 15 4.01 -2.33 -1.30
N ASN A 16 5.04 -2.53 -2.12
CA ASN A 16 5.55 -3.87 -2.41
C ASN A 16 6.06 -4.56 -1.15
N ARG A 17 6.71 -3.84 -0.23
CA ARG A 17 7.11 -4.41 1.07
C ARG A 17 5.93 -4.80 1.94
N VAL A 18 4.86 -3.99 1.97
CA VAL A 18 3.61 -4.32 2.69
C VAL A 18 3.00 -5.62 2.15
N LEU A 19 3.02 -5.82 0.83
CA LEU A 19 2.60 -7.08 0.19
C LEU A 19 3.57 -8.24 0.52
N ASN A 20 4.88 -8.05 0.32
CA ASN A 20 5.89 -9.10 0.49
C ASN A 20 6.03 -9.57 1.94
N HIS A 21 5.81 -8.68 2.92
CA HIS A 21 5.75 -9.06 4.34
C HIS A 21 4.42 -9.72 4.73
N GLY A 22 3.49 -9.87 3.78
CA GLY A 22 2.21 -10.52 3.96
C GLY A 22 1.26 -9.73 4.86
N PHE A 23 1.36 -8.40 4.91
CA PHE A 23 0.44 -7.54 5.67
C PHE A 23 -0.87 -7.31 4.92
N VAL A 24 -0.80 -7.35 3.60
CA VAL A 24 -1.94 -7.33 2.68
C VAL A 24 -1.79 -8.47 1.69
N THR A 25 -2.90 -8.85 1.09
CA THR A 25 -2.96 -9.69 -0.11
C THR A 25 -3.79 -8.97 -1.17
N VAL A 26 -3.67 -9.41 -2.42
CA VAL A 26 -4.54 -8.96 -3.51
C VAL A 26 -5.62 -10.01 -3.72
N THR A 27 -6.88 -9.60 -3.65
CA THR A 27 -8.06 -10.46 -3.86
C THR A 27 -8.92 -9.89 -4.97
N THR A 28 -9.65 -10.74 -5.70
CA THR A 28 -10.58 -10.30 -6.75
C THR A 28 -12.00 -10.25 -6.21
N ASN A 29 -12.71 -9.14 -6.43
CA ASN A 29 -14.13 -9.05 -6.11
C ASN A 29 -14.94 -9.84 -7.17
N PRO A 30 -15.72 -10.86 -6.76
CA PRO A 30 -16.43 -11.72 -7.70
C PRO A 30 -17.53 -10.99 -8.49
N GLY A 31 -18.07 -9.88 -7.96
CA GLY A 31 -19.16 -9.14 -8.60
C GLY A 31 -18.72 -8.22 -9.74
N ASN A 32 -17.46 -7.78 -9.77
CA ASN A 32 -16.98 -6.84 -10.79
C ASN A 32 -15.58 -7.15 -11.36
N GLY A 33 -14.97 -8.26 -10.96
CA GLY A 33 -13.64 -8.69 -11.41
C GLY A 33 -12.49 -7.78 -10.98
N LYS A 34 -12.74 -6.72 -10.18
CA LYS A 34 -11.71 -5.78 -9.76
C LYS A 34 -10.88 -6.39 -8.63
N GLN A 35 -9.57 -6.28 -8.77
CA GLN A 35 -8.62 -6.67 -7.73
C GLN A 35 -8.56 -5.60 -6.65
N TYR A 36 -8.41 -5.99 -5.39
CA TYR A 36 -8.37 -5.10 -4.23
C TYR A 36 -7.36 -5.56 -3.19
N TRP A 37 -6.85 -4.60 -2.42
CA TRP A 37 -6.02 -4.86 -1.27
C TRP A 37 -6.86 -5.35 -0.09
N GLN A 38 -6.58 -6.55 0.39
CA GLN A 38 -7.21 -7.13 1.56
C GLN A 38 -6.20 -7.23 2.70
N PRO A 39 -6.47 -6.67 3.89
CA PRO A 39 -5.59 -6.86 5.04
C PRO A 39 -5.56 -8.33 5.46
N THR A 40 -4.38 -8.85 5.76
CA THR A 40 -4.23 -10.23 6.27
C THR A 40 -4.33 -10.27 7.80
N PRO A 41 -4.56 -11.45 8.40
CA PRO A 41 -4.48 -11.61 9.85
C PRO A 41 -3.14 -11.14 10.43
N ARG A 42 -2.03 -11.41 9.73
CA ARG A 42 -0.69 -10.97 10.14
C ARG A 42 -0.59 -9.45 10.21
N GLY A 43 -1.05 -8.75 9.18
CA GLY A 43 -1.03 -7.27 9.15
C GLY A 43 -1.89 -6.66 10.26
N ILE A 44 -3.08 -7.23 10.50
CA ILE A 44 -3.97 -6.78 11.57
C ILE A 44 -3.37 -7.03 12.95
N LYS A 45 -2.76 -8.20 13.20
CA LYS A 45 -2.09 -8.52 14.47
C LYS A 45 -0.93 -7.57 14.74
N ALA A 46 -0.08 -7.31 13.75
CA ALA A 46 1.00 -6.33 13.86
C ALA A 46 0.49 -4.92 14.15
N TYR A 47 -0.57 -4.50 13.45
CA TYR A 47 -1.19 -3.20 13.65
C TYR A 47 -1.80 -3.06 15.06
N LYS A 48 -2.55 -4.06 15.55
CA LYS A 48 -3.08 -4.09 16.93
C LYS A 48 -1.97 -4.04 17.98
N THR A 49 -0.90 -4.80 17.77
CA THR A 49 0.28 -4.82 18.66
C THR A 49 0.88 -3.42 18.78
N ILE A 50 1.01 -2.69 17.68
CA ILE A 50 1.54 -1.32 17.71
C ILE A 50 0.60 -0.34 18.40
N LEU A 51 -0.71 -0.44 18.14
CA LEU A 51 -1.68 0.41 18.84
C LEU A 51 -1.58 0.21 20.36
N GLU A 52 -1.45 -1.04 20.81
CA GLU A 52 -1.29 -1.38 22.22
C GLU A 52 0.02 -0.83 22.79
N LEU A 53 1.15 -1.04 22.10
CA LEU A 53 2.47 -0.67 22.58
C LEU A 53 2.70 0.84 22.59
N THR A 54 2.17 1.55 21.57
CA THR A 54 2.27 3.02 21.45
C THR A 54 1.13 3.76 22.17
N LYS A 55 0.19 3.03 22.79
CA LYS A 55 -1.02 3.55 23.46
C LYS A 55 -1.84 4.49 22.55
N ARG A 56 -1.97 4.14 21.27
CA ARG A 56 -2.74 4.90 20.27
C ARG A 56 -4.04 4.19 19.92
N LYS A 57 -5.11 4.95 19.66
CA LYS A 57 -6.40 4.39 19.22
C LYS A 57 -6.43 4.06 17.71
N ARG A 58 -5.56 4.70 16.93
CA ARG A 58 -5.46 4.56 15.47
C ARG A 58 -4.10 5.08 14.98
N LEU A 59 -3.53 4.46 13.95
CA LEU A 59 -2.45 5.04 13.15
C LEU A 59 -3.04 5.67 11.89
N PHE A 60 -2.67 6.93 11.62
CA PHE A 60 -3.12 7.65 10.42
C PHE A 60 -4.64 7.57 10.20
N GLN A 61 -5.07 7.08 9.03
CA GLN A 61 -6.46 6.78 8.68
C GLN A 61 -6.77 5.28 8.68
N GLY A 62 -5.89 4.44 9.25
CA GLY A 62 -6.08 3.00 9.29
C GLY A 62 -7.26 2.55 10.17
N PRO A 63 -7.46 1.23 10.31
CA PRO A 63 -8.51 0.65 11.12
C PRO A 63 -8.46 1.18 12.56
N ARG A 64 -9.63 1.35 13.16
CA ARG A 64 -9.79 1.68 14.58
C ARG A 64 -10.29 0.42 15.29
N PHE A 65 -9.66 0.10 16.42
CA PHE A 65 -10.07 -0.99 17.28
C PHE A 65 -10.57 -0.42 18.60
N SER A 66 -11.57 -1.06 19.21
CA SER A 66 -11.97 -0.74 20.57
C SER A 66 -10.90 -1.21 21.56
N GLU A 67 -10.87 -0.61 22.74
CA GLU A 67 -9.95 -1.03 23.81
C GLU A 67 -10.17 -2.51 24.15
N LYS A 68 -11.43 -2.96 24.22
CA LYS A 68 -11.78 -4.37 24.40
C LYS A 68 -11.14 -5.28 23.35
N GLN A 69 -11.18 -4.93 22.06
CA GLN A 69 -10.56 -5.73 20.99
C GLN A 69 -9.04 -5.82 21.08
N ILE A 70 -8.39 -4.79 21.63
CA ILE A 70 -6.94 -4.76 21.85
C ILE A 70 -6.59 -5.60 23.08
N THR A 71 -7.33 -5.44 24.18
CA THR A 71 -7.16 -6.21 25.42
C THR A 71 -7.40 -7.69 25.17
N GLU A 72 -8.47 -8.06 24.47
CA GLU A 72 -8.74 -9.46 24.11
C GLU A 72 -7.63 -10.07 23.28
N PHE A 73 -7.07 -9.32 22.32
CA PHE A 73 -5.92 -9.79 21.54
C PHE A 73 -4.68 -10.00 22.42
N LYS A 74 -4.43 -9.11 23.38
CA LYS A 74 -3.29 -9.22 24.30
C LYS A 74 -3.43 -10.39 25.27
N GLU A 75 -4.62 -10.60 25.83
CA GLU A 75 -4.85 -11.56 26.91
C GLU A 75 -5.23 -12.94 26.37
N LYS A 76 -6.18 -13.04 25.44
CA LYS A 76 -6.66 -14.32 24.89
C LYS A 76 -5.74 -14.88 23.82
N GLU A 77 -5.09 -14.02 23.03
CA GLU A 77 -4.10 -14.41 22.02
C GLU A 77 -2.66 -14.08 22.46
N THR A 78 -2.35 -14.25 23.75
CA THR A 78 -1.05 -13.88 24.37
C THR A 78 0.16 -14.34 23.57
N HIS A 79 0.20 -15.60 23.11
CA HIS A 79 1.30 -16.11 22.29
C HIS A 79 1.44 -15.36 20.95
N SER A 80 0.33 -15.07 20.27
CA SER A 80 0.35 -14.30 19.02
C SER A 80 0.83 -12.87 19.27
N TYR A 81 0.40 -12.24 20.37
CA TYR A 81 0.82 -10.90 20.74
C TYR A 81 2.33 -10.85 21.03
N ILE A 82 2.85 -11.75 21.87
CA ILE A 82 4.29 -11.80 22.20
C ILE A 82 5.14 -12.08 20.96
N ALA A 83 4.75 -13.06 20.14
CA ALA A 83 5.47 -13.38 18.91
C ALA A 83 5.49 -12.19 17.94
N THR A 84 4.37 -11.48 17.82
CA THR A 84 4.27 -10.29 16.96
C THR A 84 5.11 -9.13 17.50
N LYS A 85 5.07 -8.88 18.81
CA LYS A 85 5.90 -7.87 19.48
C LYS A 85 7.38 -8.14 19.24
N ASN A 86 7.83 -9.37 19.48
CA ASN A 86 9.24 -9.75 19.29
C ASN A 86 9.66 -9.61 17.82
N TRP A 87 8.79 -9.98 16.88
CA TRP A 87 9.05 -9.78 15.46
C TRP A 87 9.17 -8.28 15.09
N LEU A 88 8.31 -7.43 15.65
CA LEU A 88 8.37 -5.98 15.41
C LEU A 88 9.65 -5.35 15.96
N ILE A 89 10.15 -5.83 17.12
CA ILE A 89 11.44 -5.39 17.68
C ILE A 89 12.58 -5.89 16.79
N ALA A 90 12.60 -7.19 16.45
CA ALA A 90 13.66 -7.80 15.65
C ALA A 90 13.76 -7.26 14.21
N LYS A 91 12.71 -6.60 13.72
CA LYS A 91 12.67 -5.95 12.41
C LYS A 91 12.81 -4.42 12.50
N ASP A 92 13.17 -3.89 13.66
CA ASP A 92 13.33 -2.46 13.91
C ASP A 92 12.09 -1.64 13.55
N TYR A 93 10.89 -2.21 13.73
CA TYR A 93 9.65 -1.46 13.56
C TYR A 93 9.30 -0.66 14.81
N ILE A 94 9.65 -1.19 15.97
CA ILE A 94 9.44 -0.52 17.25
C ILE A 94 10.73 -0.53 18.06
N ARG A 95 10.99 0.56 18.76
CA ARG A 95 12.12 0.72 19.66
C ARG A 95 11.63 0.81 21.10
N PRO A 96 12.11 -0.05 22.01
CA PRO A 96 11.91 0.16 23.44
C PRO A 96 12.78 1.33 23.93
N ILE A 97 12.18 2.19 24.75
CA ILE A 97 12.80 3.34 25.39
C ILE A 97 12.42 3.24 26.86
N PHE A 98 13.43 3.13 27.72
CA PHE A 98 13.20 3.08 29.15
C PHE A 98 12.66 4.43 29.65
N ASP A 99 11.44 4.44 30.18
CA ASP A 99 10.83 5.63 30.75
C ASP A 99 10.99 5.61 32.27
N LYS A 100 11.92 6.44 32.76
CA LYS A 100 12.27 6.54 34.18
C LYS A 100 11.08 6.94 35.06
N LYS A 101 10.06 7.63 34.53
CA LYS A 101 8.93 8.13 35.32
C LYS A 101 7.97 7.00 35.72
N ILE A 102 7.75 6.07 34.80
CA ILE A 102 6.85 4.93 34.99
C ILE A 102 7.61 3.64 35.33
N ASN A 103 8.95 3.71 35.39
CA ASN A 103 9.85 2.59 35.62
C ASN A 103 9.54 1.38 34.70
N ALA A 104 9.26 1.67 33.43
CA ALA A 104 8.83 0.69 32.46
C ALA A 104 9.25 1.10 31.04
N ASP A 105 9.31 0.13 30.13
CA ASP A 105 9.59 0.39 28.73
C ASP A 105 8.40 1.05 28.03
N ARG A 106 8.66 2.21 27.43
CA ARG A 106 7.81 2.80 26.40
C ARG A 106 8.25 2.33 25.03
N TYR A 107 7.32 2.18 24.09
CA TYR A 107 7.63 1.78 22.73
C TYR A 107 7.32 2.91 21.76
N GLU A 108 8.25 3.18 20.85
CA GLU A 108 8.08 4.16 19.79
C GLU A 108 8.28 3.52 18.42
N LEU A 109 7.58 4.05 17.41
CA LEU A 109 7.77 3.63 16.02
C LEU A 109 9.09 4.22 15.51
N THR A 110 9.87 3.41 14.82
CA THR A 110 10.99 3.94 14.02
C THR A 110 10.46 4.72 12.83
N GLU A 111 11.32 5.52 12.20
CA GLU A 111 10.94 6.29 11.01
C GLU A 111 10.45 5.37 9.88
N TYR A 112 11.19 4.30 9.60
CA TYR A 112 10.78 3.30 8.62
C TYR A 112 9.41 2.68 8.96
N ALA A 113 9.17 2.34 10.22
CA ALA A 113 7.88 1.81 10.65
C ALA A 113 6.75 2.82 10.46
N TYR A 114 7.00 4.08 10.76
CA TYR A 114 6.05 5.15 10.57
C TYR A 114 5.56 5.21 9.12
N GLU A 115 6.51 5.21 8.17
CA GLU A 115 6.25 5.26 6.74
C GLU A 115 5.60 3.98 6.22
N PHE A 116 6.04 2.83 6.73
CA PHE A 116 5.46 1.54 6.42
C PHE A 116 3.99 1.46 6.87
N PHE A 117 3.68 1.85 8.10
CA PHE A 117 2.32 1.81 8.63
C PHE A 117 1.43 2.92 8.07
N GLN A 118 2.01 4.05 7.65
CA GLN A 118 1.32 5.04 6.82
C GLN A 118 0.91 4.40 5.49
N THR A 119 1.85 3.73 4.82
CA THR A 119 1.60 3.08 3.53
C THR A 119 0.58 1.95 3.68
N TYR A 120 0.72 1.09 4.68
CA TYR A 120 -0.26 0.05 5.01
C TYR A 120 -1.66 0.63 5.23
N SER A 121 -1.77 1.68 6.04
CA SER A 121 -3.04 2.34 6.33
C SER A 121 -3.66 2.94 5.06
N ASP A 122 -2.86 3.60 4.22
CA ASP A 122 -3.34 4.20 2.97
C ASP A 122 -3.77 3.12 1.97
N THR A 123 -3.01 2.02 1.85
CA THR A 123 -3.30 0.89 0.97
C THR A 123 -4.66 0.24 1.27
N ILE A 124 -5.02 0.11 2.55
CA ILE A 124 -6.29 -0.52 2.96
C ILE A 124 -7.46 0.47 3.07
N THR A 125 -7.23 1.80 2.98
CA THR A 125 -8.28 2.82 3.17
C THR A 125 -8.61 3.66 1.93
N LYS A 126 -7.61 4.06 1.11
CA LYS A 126 -7.82 5.00 -0.01
C LYS A 126 -8.48 4.40 -1.26
N GLY A 127 -8.78 3.12 -1.25
CA GLY A 127 -9.42 2.46 -2.38
C GLY A 127 -8.92 1.05 -2.47
N SER A 128 -9.81 0.13 -2.11
CA SER A 128 -9.76 -1.30 -2.36
C SER A 128 -9.76 -1.61 -3.86
N VAL A 129 -8.88 -0.98 -4.64
CA VAL A 129 -8.64 -1.31 -6.03
C VAL A 129 -7.14 -1.35 -6.22
N TYR A 130 -6.61 -2.56 -6.36
CA TYR A 130 -5.23 -2.78 -6.75
C TYR A 130 -5.09 -2.30 -8.20
N PRO A 131 -4.28 -1.27 -8.49
CA PRO A 131 -4.19 -0.70 -9.84
C PRO A 131 -3.48 -1.61 -10.85
N GLY A 132 -3.10 -2.83 -10.45
CA GLY A 132 -2.21 -3.70 -11.22
C GLY A 132 -0.78 -3.15 -11.29
N PRO A 133 0.16 -3.90 -11.89
CA PRO A 133 1.46 -3.35 -12.24
C PRO A 133 1.26 -2.20 -13.26
N ARG A 134 1.45 -0.94 -12.81
CA ARG A 134 1.28 0.28 -13.62
C ARG A 134 2.12 0.29 -14.91
N ILE A 135 3.15 -0.55 -14.98
CA ILE A 135 4.00 -0.76 -16.14
C ILE A 135 3.17 -1.24 -17.34
N LEU A 136 2.27 -2.20 -17.16
CA LEU A 136 1.37 -2.68 -18.22
C LEU A 136 0.44 -1.56 -18.71
N HIS A 137 -0.05 -0.72 -17.81
CA HIS A 137 -0.93 0.39 -18.16
C HIS A 137 -0.22 1.51 -18.93
N ARG A 138 1.07 1.76 -18.64
CA ARG A 138 1.93 2.68 -19.40
C ARG A 138 2.28 2.11 -20.78
N PHE A 139 2.61 0.83 -20.88
CA PHE A 139 2.84 0.16 -22.16
C PHE A 139 1.56 0.12 -23.03
N ALA A 140 0.40 -0.16 -22.44
CA ALA A 140 -0.87 -0.15 -23.15
C ALA A 140 -1.23 1.26 -23.68
N LYS A 141 -0.99 2.31 -22.89
CA LYS A 141 -1.17 3.70 -23.35
C LYS A 141 -0.20 4.06 -24.46
N ALA A 142 1.08 3.69 -24.34
CA ALA A 142 2.08 3.93 -25.37
C ALA A 142 1.76 3.21 -26.68
N ALA A 143 1.28 1.95 -26.60
CA ALA A 143 0.85 1.17 -27.76
C ALA A 143 -0.40 1.76 -28.42
N LEU A 144 -1.39 2.22 -27.65
CA LEU A 144 -2.56 2.90 -28.21
C LEU A 144 -2.18 4.21 -28.93
N VAL A 145 -1.29 5.00 -28.33
CA VAL A 145 -0.79 6.24 -28.94
C VAL A 145 -0.02 5.95 -30.23
N SER A 146 0.82 4.89 -30.25
CA SER A 146 1.56 4.53 -31.46
C SER A 146 0.63 4.06 -32.58
N ILE A 147 -0.40 3.28 -32.28
CA ILE A 147 -1.42 2.84 -33.25
C ILE A 147 -2.14 4.05 -33.85
N VAL A 148 -2.60 5.00 -33.02
CA VAL A 148 -3.28 6.21 -33.49
C VAL A 148 -2.36 7.04 -34.40
N PHE A 149 -1.09 7.20 -34.04
CA PHE A 149 -0.12 7.92 -34.85
C PHE A 149 0.12 7.22 -36.19
N LEU A 150 0.22 5.89 -36.20
CA LEU A 150 0.43 5.08 -37.40
C LEU A 150 -0.78 5.16 -38.35
N CYS A 151 -2.00 5.14 -37.81
CA CYS A 151 -3.22 5.39 -38.58
C CYS A 151 -3.22 6.79 -39.21
N PHE A 152 -2.82 7.82 -38.47
CA PHE A 152 -2.74 9.19 -38.99
C PHE A 152 -1.72 9.30 -40.15
N VAL A 153 -0.55 8.67 -40.01
CA VAL A 153 0.48 8.64 -41.06
C VAL A 153 -0.03 7.92 -42.31
N ILE A 154 -0.71 6.77 -42.16
CA ILE A 154 -1.28 6.02 -43.28
C ILE A 154 -2.36 6.85 -44.00
N ILE A 155 -3.28 7.45 -43.26
CA ILE A 155 -4.35 8.29 -43.84
C ILE A 155 -3.72 9.44 -44.62
N ARG A 156 -2.76 10.16 -44.03
CA ARG A 156 -2.06 11.26 -44.70
C ARG A 156 -1.35 10.81 -45.96
N ALA A 157 -0.66 9.66 -45.93
CA ALA A 157 0.00 9.10 -47.11
C ALA A 157 -0.98 8.73 -48.23
N ILE A 158 -2.17 8.20 -47.90
CA ILE A 158 -3.22 7.90 -48.87
C ILE A 158 -3.82 9.20 -49.44
N THR A 159 -4.11 10.19 -48.60
CA THR A 159 -4.64 11.48 -49.03
C THR A 159 -3.67 12.22 -49.94
N ASP A 160 -2.37 12.23 -49.62
CA ASP A 160 -1.34 12.87 -50.44
C ASP A 160 -1.15 12.16 -51.79
N ARG A 161 -1.27 10.81 -51.83
CA ARG A 161 -1.29 10.05 -53.11
C ARG A 161 -2.50 10.40 -53.96
N HIS A 162 -3.69 10.48 -53.37
CA HIS A 162 -4.91 10.88 -54.10
C HIS A 162 -4.82 12.33 -54.62
N ARG A 163 -4.27 13.24 -53.82
CA ARG A 163 -4.10 14.65 -54.19
C ARG A 163 -3.07 14.85 -55.31
N LYS A 164 -2.02 14.02 -55.35
CA LYS A 164 -1.09 13.98 -56.49
C LYS A 164 -1.76 13.40 -57.74
N LYS A 165 -2.57 12.35 -57.61
CA LYS A 165 -3.24 11.72 -58.76
C LYS A 165 -4.26 12.65 -59.43
N ASN A 166 -4.99 13.46 -58.65
CA ASN A 166 -5.95 14.44 -59.17
C ASN A 166 -5.31 15.75 -59.70
N LYS A 167 -4.00 15.95 -59.53
CA LYS A 167 -3.28 17.13 -60.07
C LYS A 167 -2.75 16.91 -61.49
N PHE A 168 -2.82 15.68 -62.00
CA PHE A 168 -2.32 15.28 -63.33
C PHE A 168 -3.46 14.78 -64.25
N THR A 169 -4.70 15.10 -63.91
CA THR A 169 -5.91 14.99 -64.75
C THR A 169 -6.48 16.39 -64.90
#